data_AF-A0A8W8MS42-F1
#
_entry.id   AF-A0A8W8MS42-F1
#
_cell.length_a   1.000
_cell.length_b   1.000
_cell.length_c   1.000
_cell.angle_alpha   90.00
_cell.angle_beta   90.00
_cell.angle_gamma   90.00
#
_symmetry.space_group_name_H-M   'P 1'
#
loop_
_entity.id
_entity.type
_entity.pdbx_description
1 polymer ?
#
loop_
_entity_poly.entity_id
_entity_poly.type
_entity_poly.pdbx_seq_one_letter_code
_entity_poly.pdbx_strand_id
1 'polypeptide(L)'
;MLPFFAVLYIAVAFAKSTETNCPFSDKVKSVNSCPQTAAEWKEAAARKNCKTTSHNCSSLDYHCVINAWMSETIEVCAPKVIIAGMVCAEFNFGGNRIQRNENAACQNCPEAYYSNVAFKKRIR
;
A
#
# COMPACT_ATOMS: atom_id res chain seq x y z
N MET A 1 -51.24 -3.83 -29.74
CA MET A 1 -51.29 -4.44 -28.39
C MET A 1 -49.97 -5.14 -28.13
N LEU A 2 -49.07 -4.52 -27.37
CA LEU A 2 -47.72 -5.04 -27.05
C LEU A 2 -47.80 -5.96 -25.81
N PRO A 3 -47.21 -7.16 -25.81
CA PRO A 3 -47.10 -7.95 -24.58
C PRO A 3 -45.93 -7.43 -23.73
N PHE A 4 -46.19 -7.38 -22.44
CA PHE A 4 -45.34 -6.83 -21.39
C PHE A 4 -44.02 -7.61 -21.27
N PHE A 5 -42.89 -6.99 -21.65
CA PHE A 5 -41.56 -7.47 -21.31
C PHE A 5 -41.26 -7.06 -19.86
N ALA A 6 -41.38 -8.00 -18.92
CA ALA A 6 -40.96 -7.81 -17.54
C ALA A 6 -39.42 -7.79 -17.48
N VAL A 7 -38.83 -6.60 -17.44
CA VAL A 7 -37.39 -6.41 -17.23
C VAL A 7 -37.11 -6.60 -15.74
N LEU A 8 -36.47 -7.73 -15.40
CA LEU A 8 -36.02 -8.02 -14.05
C LEU A 8 -34.78 -7.15 -13.75
N TYR A 9 -34.99 -6.02 -13.07
CA TYR A 9 -33.90 -5.16 -12.60
C TYR A 9 -33.13 -5.86 -11.48
N ILE A 10 -31.98 -6.46 -11.81
CA ILE A 10 -31.03 -6.94 -10.80
C ILE A 10 -30.35 -5.71 -10.19
N ALA A 11 -30.80 -5.29 -9.01
CA ALA A 11 -30.11 -4.30 -8.22
C ALA A 11 -28.83 -4.93 -7.66
N VAL A 12 -27.69 -4.69 -8.32
CA VAL A 12 -26.38 -5.07 -7.79
C VAL A 12 -26.04 -4.09 -6.66
N ALA A 13 -26.21 -4.53 -5.42
CA ALA A 13 -25.75 -3.77 -4.26
C ALA A 13 -24.22 -3.81 -4.21
N PHE A 14 -23.56 -2.74 -4.66
CA PHE A 14 -22.15 -2.53 -4.36
C PHE A 14 -22.07 -2.19 -2.87
N ALA A 15 -21.52 -3.11 -2.07
CA ALA A 15 -21.07 -2.75 -0.73
C ALA A 15 -20.03 -1.63 -0.91
N LYS A 16 -20.40 -0.39 -0.60
CA LYS A 16 -19.40 0.65 -0.35
C LYS A 16 -18.59 0.12 0.82
N SER A 17 -17.37 -0.34 0.56
CA SER A 17 -16.39 -0.45 1.62
C SER A 17 -16.32 0.96 2.21
N THR A 18 -16.80 1.11 3.44
CA THR A 18 -16.34 2.21 4.28
C THR A 18 -14.87 1.92 4.49
N GLU A 19 -14.03 2.31 3.51
CA GLU A 19 -12.67 2.65 3.84
C GLU A 19 -12.84 3.76 4.86
N THR A 20 -12.66 3.40 6.13
CA THR A 20 -12.26 4.37 7.12
C THR A 20 -11.10 5.09 6.46
N ASN A 21 -11.35 6.33 6.00
CA ASN A 21 -10.32 7.19 5.41
C ASN A 21 -9.20 7.16 6.43
N CYS A 22 -8.19 6.34 6.17
CA CYS A 22 -7.07 6.16 7.05
C CYS A 22 -6.04 7.11 6.48
N PRO A 23 -6.02 8.38 6.95
CA PRO A 23 -5.00 9.28 6.49
C PRO A 23 -3.67 8.65 6.84
N PHE A 24 -2.85 8.47 5.81
CA PHE A 24 -1.44 8.17 5.98
C PHE A 24 -0.88 9.26 6.88
N SER A 25 -0.05 8.89 7.85
CA SER A 25 0.53 9.88 8.74
C SER A 25 1.33 10.89 7.91
N ASP A 26 1.27 12.17 8.28
CA ASP A 26 2.02 13.31 7.70
C ASP A 26 3.55 13.09 7.59
N LYS A 27 4.06 11.97 8.11
CA LYS A 27 5.45 11.54 8.04
C LYS A 27 5.78 10.82 6.71
N VAL A 28 5.30 11.29 5.57
CA VAL A 28 5.83 10.83 4.26
C VAL A 28 7.22 11.45 4.08
N LYS A 29 8.24 10.62 3.84
CA LYS A 29 9.63 11.11 3.68
C LYS A 29 10.32 10.38 2.55
N SER A 30 10.86 11.12 1.58
CA SER A 30 11.82 10.57 0.61
C SER A 30 13.15 10.28 1.32
N VAL A 31 13.71 9.11 1.07
CA VAL A 31 14.99 8.64 1.64
C VAL A 31 15.88 8.09 0.54
N ASN A 32 17.19 8.06 0.80
CA ASN A 32 18.17 7.58 -0.17
C ASN A 32 17.99 6.11 -0.54
N SER A 33 17.62 5.28 0.43
CA SER A 33 17.38 3.85 0.23
C SER A 33 16.51 3.29 1.33
N CYS A 34 15.69 2.29 0.99
CA CYS A 34 15.01 1.47 1.98
C CYS A 34 15.97 0.53 2.72
N PRO A 35 15.63 0.12 3.96
CA PRO A 35 16.33 -0.94 4.66
C PRO A 35 16.52 -2.18 3.80
N GLN A 36 17.70 -2.78 3.83
CA GLN A 36 18.03 -3.99 3.09
C GLN A 36 17.98 -5.24 3.97
N THR A 37 18.07 -5.05 5.29
CA THR A 37 18.05 -6.14 6.28
C THR A 37 16.93 -5.99 7.30
N ALA A 38 16.56 -7.09 7.96
CA ALA A 38 15.54 -7.06 9.01
C ALA A 38 15.97 -6.19 10.22
N ALA A 39 17.28 -6.12 10.49
CA ALA A 39 17.84 -5.27 11.53
C ALA A 39 17.67 -3.79 11.17
N GLU A 40 18.11 -3.38 9.97
CA GLU A 40 17.92 -2.01 9.47
C GLU A 40 16.43 -1.62 9.44
N TRP A 41 15.57 -2.57 9.05
CA TRP A 41 14.13 -2.33 9.01
C TRP A 41 13.58 -2.06 10.42
N LYS A 42 13.99 -2.86 11.41
CA LYS A 42 13.56 -2.69 12.80
C LYS A 42 14.02 -1.34 13.36
N GLU A 43 15.24 -0.94 13.07
CA GLU A 43 15.78 0.35 13.50
C GLU A 43 15.06 1.52 12.80
N ALA A 44 14.85 1.45 11.48
CA ALA A 44 14.14 2.48 10.74
C ALA A 44 12.67 2.61 11.18
N ALA A 45 11.99 1.49 11.39
CA ALA A 45 10.63 1.46 11.93
C ALA A 45 10.55 2.08 13.33
N ALA A 46 11.52 1.78 14.20
CA ALA A 46 11.60 2.36 15.54
C ALA A 46 11.82 3.88 15.48
N ARG A 47 12.72 4.37 14.61
CA ARG A 47 12.95 5.80 14.40
C ARG A 47 11.73 6.53 13.86
N LYS A 48 11.01 5.94 12.89
CA LYS A 48 9.80 6.52 12.29
C LYS A 48 8.64 6.60 13.30
N ASN A 49 8.55 5.59 14.16
CA ASN A 49 7.60 5.47 15.26
C ASN A 49 6.13 5.66 14.82
N CYS A 50 5.64 4.72 14.01
CA CYS A 50 4.28 4.78 13.45
C CYS A 50 3.17 4.53 14.48
N LYS A 51 3.50 3.97 15.65
CA LYS A 51 2.54 3.61 16.70
C LYS A 51 2.09 4.80 17.56
N THR A 52 2.81 5.92 17.54
CA THR A 52 2.49 7.08 18.40
C THR A 52 1.62 8.12 17.72
N THR A 53 1.33 7.96 16.43
CA THR A 53 0.45 8.90 15.71
C THR A 53 -1.00 8.56 16.04
N SER A 54 -1.75 9.52 16.60
CA SER A 54 -3.21 9.37 16.75
C SER A 54 -3.85 9.27 15.37
N HIS A 55 -4.53 8.16 15.09
CA HIS A 55 -5.14 7.89 13.80
C HIS A 55 -6.46 7.15 13.96
N ASN A 56 -7.40 7.35 13.03
CA ASN A 56 -8.69 6.62 13.02
C ASN A 56 -8.57 5.20 12.44
N CYS A 57 -7.35 4.77 12.13
CA CYS A 57 -7.06 3.46 11.56
C CYS A 57 -6.90 2.41 12.66
N SER A 58 -7.15 1.13 12.35
CA SER A 58 -6.90 0.04 13.30
C SER A 58 -5.42 -0.07 13.69
N SER A 59 -4.51 0.20 12.77
CA SER A 59 -3.05 0.24 13.00
C SER A 59 -2.32 0.84 11.81
N LEU A 60 -1.28 1.64 12.06
CA LEU A 60 -0.29 2.02 11.05
C LEU A 60 1.01 1.24 11.26
N ASP A 61 1.48 0.60 10.20
CA ASP A 61 2.78 -0.07 10.15
C ASP A 61 3.82 0.85 9.47
N TYR A 62 5.11 0.59 9.71
CA TYR A 62 6.19 1.24 8.97
C TYR A 62 6.34 0.60 7.60
N HIS A 63 6.44 1.45 6.58
CA HIS A 63 6.73 1.05 5.22
C HIS A 63 7.90 1.83 4.69
N CYS A 64 8.72 1.16 3.89
CA CYS A 64 9.62 1.79 2.95
C CYS A 64 9.43 1.13 1.58
N VAL A 65 9.02 1.92 0.60
CA VAL A 65 8.59 1.48 -0.73
C VAL A 65 9.07 2.48 -1.78
N ILE A 66 9.03 2.14 -3.05
CA ILE A 66 9.31 3.12 -4.12
C ILE A 66 8.16 4.10 -4.32
N ASN A 67 8.42 5.23 -4.98
CA ASN A 67 7.36 6.06 -5.54
C ASN A 67 6.81 5.46 -6.85
N ALA A 68 5.75 6.06 -7.39
CA ALA A 68 5.10 5.57 -8.62
C ALA A 68 6.01 5.57 -9.86
N TRP A 69 7.03 6.43 -9.87
CA TRP A 69 7.99 6.57 -10.97
C TRP A 69 9.24 5.70 -10.80
N MET A 70 9.32 4.91 -9.73
CA MET A 70 10.48 4.05 -9.40
C MET A 70 11.80 4.84 -9.24
N SER A 71 11.74 6.15 -9.04
CA SER A 71 12.90 7.04 -8.98
C SER A 71 13.38 7.34 -7.56
N GLU A 72 12.51 7.15 -6.57
CA GLU A 72 12.80 7.44 -5.17
C GLU A 72 12.27 6.34 -4.26
N THR A 73 12.84 6.27 -3.06
CA THR A 73 12.29 5.44 -1.97
C THR A 73 11.64 6.31 -0.90
N ILE A 74 10.49 5.88 -0.42
CA ILE A 74 9.56 6.61 0.43
C ILE A 74 9.34 5.83 1.72
N GLU A 75 9.67 6.45 2.85
CA GLU A 75 9.25 5.99 4.16
C GLU A 75 7.92 6.62 4.56
N VAL A 76 6.96 5.80 4.98
CA VAL A 76 5.61 6.25 5.37
C VAL A 76 5.02 5.34 6.44
N CYS A 77 4.12 5.88 7.26
CA CYS A 77 3.26 5.10 8.15
C CYS A 77 1.90 4.93 7.49
N ALA A 78 1.50 3.68 7.27
CA ALA A 78 0.35 3.32 6.45
C ALA A 78 -0.36 2.08 6.98
N PRO A 79 -1.63 1.84 6.59
CA PRO A 79 -2.22 0.52 6.69
C PRO A 79 -1.39 -0.54 5.96
N LYS A 80 -1.26 -1.69 6.58
CA LYS A 80 -0.72 -2.87 5.93
C LYS A 80 -1.74 -3.41 4.94
N VAL A 81 -1.32 -3.57 3.69
CA VAL A 81 -2.13 -4.12 2.59
C VAL A 81 -1.44 -5.33 1.98
N ILE A 82 -2.19 -6.17 1.27
CA ILE A 82 -1.64 -7.27 0.49
C ILE A 82 -1.28 -6.75 -0.90
N ILE A 83 -0.04 -6.98 -1.31
CA ILE A 83 0.47 -6.68 -2.65
C ILE A 83 0.54 -7.98 -3.41
N ALA A 84 -0.18 -8.05 -4.54
CA ALA A 84 -0.31 -9.26 -5.35
C ALA A 84 0.19 -9.05 -6.79
N GLY A 85 0.60 -10.15 -7.41
CA GLY A 85 0.98 -10.21 -8.83
C GLY A 85 2.46 -10.00 -9.11
N MET A 86 3.36 -10.45 -8.22
CA MET A 86 4.82 -10.45 -8.41
C MET A 86 5.43 -9.08 -8.74
N VAL A 87 4.82 -8.02 -8.24
CA VAL A 87 5.24 -6.62 -8.44
C VAL A 87 5.63 -5.98 -7.13
N CYS A 88 6.41 -4.90 -7.19
CA CYS A 88 6.77 -4.12 -6.03
C CYS A 88 5.58 -3.30 -5.51
N ALA A 89 5.66 -2.97 -4.22
CA ALA A 89 4.79 -2.00 -3.60
C ALA A 89 5.32 -0.60 -3.92
N GLU A 90 4.42 0.34 -4.18
CA GLU A 90 4.72 1.77 -4.25
C GLU A 90 3.93 2.57 -3.23
N PHE A 91 4.42 3.76 -2.94
CA PHE A 91 3.62 4.85 -2.42
C PHE A 91 3.18 5.74 -3.58
N ASN A 92 1.87 5.83 -3.79
CA ASN A 92 1.26 6.69 -4.78
C ASN A 92 0.87 8.03 -4.13
N PHE A 93 1.55 9.11 -4.50
CA PHE A 93 1.27 10.44 -3.97
C PHE A 93 -0.12 10.96 -4.34
N GLY A 94 -0.59 10.72 -5.57
CA GLY A 94 -1.89 11.20 -6.04
C GLY A 94 -3.07 10.51 -5.35
N GLY A 95 -2.95 9.21 -5.10
CA GLY A 95 -3.91 8.44 -4.33
C GLY A 95 -3.65 8.44 -2.82
N ASN A 96 -2.58 9.13 -2.38
CA ASN A 96 -2.03 9.10 -1.02
C ASN A 96 -2.12 7.70 -0.43
N ARG A 97 -1.54 6.67 -1.07
CA ARG A 97 -1.65 5.29 -0.58
C ARG A 97 -0.53 4.35 -0.98
N ILE A 98 -0.39 3.27 -0.22
CA ILE A 98 0.40 2.12 -0.66
C ILE A 98 -0.43 1.25 -1.59
N GLN A 99 0.14 0.91 -2.74
CA GLN A 99 -0.49 0.02 -3.72
C GLN A 99 0.56 -0.79 -4.46
N ARG A 100 0.11 -1.68 -5.34
CA ARG A 100 0.98 -2.39 -6.29
C ARG A 100 1.45 -1.43 -7.38
N ASN A 101 2.70 -1.54 -7.81
CA ASN A 101 3.21 -0.84 -8.99
C ASN A 101 3.33 -1.83 -10.16
N GLU A 102 2.43 -1.70 -11.13
CA GLU A 102 2.36 -2.64 -12.27
C GLU A 102 3.58 -2.55 -13.21
N ASN A 103 4.32 -1.44 -13.15
CA ASN A 103 5.53 -1.21 -13.95
C ASN A 103 6.79 -1.70 -13.23
N ALA A 104 6.73 -1.96 -11.92
CA ALA A 104 7.86 -2.39 -11.11
C ALA A 104 7.86 -3.92 -10.95
N ALA A 105 8.39 -4.61 -11.96
CA ALA A 105 8.63 -6.05 -11.87
C ALA A 105 9.59 -6.34 -10.69
N CYS A 106 9.14 -7.17 -9.75
CA CYS A 106 9.89 -7.46 -8.54
C CYS A 106 10.70 -8.75 -8.66
N GLN A 107 11.98 -8.71 -8.30
CA GLN A 107 12.78 -9.92 -8.20
C GLN A 107 12.52 -10.63 -6.85
N ASN A 108 12.21 -11.93 -6.89
CA ASN A 108 11.97 -12.77 -5.70
C ASN A 108 10.79 -12.30 -4.82
N CYS A 109 9.79 -11.62 -5.40
CA CYS A 109 8.50 -11.43 -4.75
C CYS A 109 7.69 -12.73 -4.80
N PRO A 110 7.09 -13.17 -3.67
CA PRO A 110 6.04 -14.18 -3.74
C PRO A 110 4.84 -13.61 -4.51
N GLU A 111 3.91 -14.48 -4.89
CA GLU A 111 2.68 -14.09 -5.59
C GLU A 111 1.88 -13.03 -4.82
N ALA A 112 1.89 -13.11 -3.48
CA ALA A 112 1.34 -12.12 -2.58
C ALA A 112 2.21 -11.91 -1.33
N TYR A 113 2.32 -10.66 -0.86
CA TYR A 113 3.00 -10.34 0.40
C TYR A 113 2.40 -9.10 1.08
N TYR A 114 2.65 -8.95 2.38
CA TYR A 114 2.24 -7.74 3.10
C TYR A 114 3.17 -6.56 2.81
N SER A 115 2.59 -5.39 2.54
CA SER A 115 3.34 -4.20 2.13
C SER A 115 4.39 -3.71 3.15
N ASN A 116 4.31 -4.07 4.43
CA ASN A 116 5.29 -3.66 5.45
C ASN A 116 6.60 -4.47 5.37
N VAL A 117 6.62 -5.59 4.65
CA VAL A 117 7.83 -6.38 4.38
C VAL A 117 8.43 -6.15 2.99
N ALA A 118 7.98 -5.10 2.29
CA ALA A 118 8.45 -4.74 0.95
C ALA A 118 9.97 -4.48 0.88
N PHE A 119 10.60 -4.08 1.98
CA PHE A 119 12.06 -3.89 2.08
C PHE A 119 12.88 -5.13 1.67
N LYS A 120 12.29 -6.34 1.77
CA LYS A 120 12.94 -7.59 1.36
C LYS A 120 12.93 -7.81 -0.16
N LYS A 121 12.28 -6.92 -0.91
CA LYS A 121 11.87 -7.09 -2.30
C LYS A 121 12.53 -6.02 -3.16
N ARG A 122 13.18 -6.42 -4.25
CA ARG A 122 13.99 -5.53 -5.09
C ARG A 122 13.33 -5.31 -6.45
N ILE A 123 13.55 -4.13 -7.01
CA ILE A 123 13.22 -3.78 -8.40
C ILE A 123 14.37 -4.27 -9.30
N ARG A 124 14.04 -4.64 -10.53
CA ARG A 124 14.99 -5.06 -11.57
C ARG A 124 15.84 -3.90 -12.08
#